data_AF-A0A3D9S7E6-F1
#
_entry.id   AF-A0A3D9S7E6-F1
#
_cell.length_a   1.000
_cell.length_b   1.000
_cell.length_c   1.000
_cell.angle_alpha   90.00
_cell.angle_beta   90.00
_cell.angle_gamma   90.00
#
_symmetry.space_group_name_H-M   'P 1'
#
loop_
_entity.id
_entity.type
_entity.pdbx_description
1 polymer ?
#
loop_
_entity_poly.entity_id
_entity_poly.type
_entity_poly.pdbx_seq_one_letter_code
_entity_poly.pdbx_strand_id
1 'polypeptide(L)'
;MNSWKYIGLLSSLLAIGMYFIFLFANPYSSVPANHTTIERMGLFLLAPACAALLGTLRKSHVLLLIAFFWAFPLSLYLVNFPSIFMLFFVSCMGYLIAGIRLRNRHGALKRNDEESDHVDEIIK
;
A
#
# COMPACT_ATOMS: atom_id res chain seq x y z
N MET A 1 6.62 18.65 7.94
CA MET A 1 5.39 17.83 7.76
C MET A 1 5.77 16.48 7.15
N ASN A 2 5.20 15.37 7.65
CA ASN A 2 5.58 14.01 7.27
C ASN A 2 4.98 13.60 5.90
N SER A 3 5.63 13.98 4.80
CA SER A 3 5.15 13.80 3.41
C SER A 3 4.81 12.35 3.04
N TRP A 4 5.46 11.37 3.68
CA TRP A 4 5.27 9.93 3.41
C TRP A 4 3.91 9.38 3.85
N LYS A 5 3.27 9.98 4.88
CA LYS A 5 1.91 9.59 5.29
C LYS A 5 0.90 9.90 4.19
N TYR A 6 1.05 11.05 3.55
CA TYR A 6 0.17 11.47 2.46
C TYR A 6 0.31 10.56 1.24
N ILE A 7 1.51 10.06 0.95
CA ILE A 7 1.73 9.11 -0.15
C ILE A 7 0.97 7.80 0.10
N GLY A 8 1.11 7.21 1.31
CA GLY A 8 0.41 5.97 1.67
C GLY A 8 -1.11 6.14 1.72
N LEU A 9 -1.59 7.28 2.23
CA LEU A 9 -3.01 7.59 2.31
C LEU A 9 -3.62 7.84 0.92
N LEU A 10 -2.97 8.65 0.09
CA LEU A 10 -3.42 8.98 -1.26
C LEU A 10 -3.44 7.74 -2.16
N SER A 11 -2.41 6.89 -2.09
CA SER A 11 -2.37 5.62 -2.83
C SER A 11 -3.50 4.67 -2.42
N SER A 12 -3.80 4.60 -1.11
CA SER A 12 -4.89 3.76 -0.60
C SER A 12 -6.26 4.26 -1.08
N LEU A 13 -6.50 5.57 -0.98
CA LEU A 13 -7.72 6.22 -1.48
C LEU A 13 -7.87 6.03 -3.00
N LEU A 14 -6.78 6.19 -3.76
CA LEU A 14 -6.79 6.01 -5.21
C LEU A 14 -7.12 4.56 -5.58
N ALA A 15 -6.55 3.57 -4.88
CA ALA A 15 -6.86 2.15 -5.12
C ALA A 15 -8.31 1.80 -4.79
N ILE A 16 -8.85 2.32 -3.68
CA ILE A 16 -10.26 2.12 -3.31
C ILE A 16 -11.18 2.75 -4.37
N GLY A 17 -10.89 3.98 -4.80
CA GLY A 17 -11.66 4.65 -5.86
C GLY A 17 -11.62 3.87 -7.18
N MET A 18 -10.43 3.43 -7.60
CA MET A 18 -10.26 2.62 -8.80
C MET A 18 -11.01 1.28 -8.72
N TYR A 19 -11.10 0.66 -7.54
CA TYR A 19 -11.88 -0.55 -7.33
C TYR A 19 -13.37 -0.33 -7.64
N PHE A 20 -13.95 0.77 -7.17
CA PHE A 20 -15.34 1.10 -7.49
C PHE A 20 -15.55 1.38 -8.99
N ILE A 21 -14.62 2.09 -9.62
CA ILE A 21 -14.67 2.33 -11.07
C ILE A 21 -14.58 1.00 -11.84
N PHE A 22 -13.69 0.09 -11.43
CA PHE A 22 -13.53 -1.23 -12.05
C PHE A 22 -14.80 -2.09 -11.97
N LEU A 23 -15.57 -2.00 -10.87
CA LEU A 23 -16.77 -2.81 -10.69
C LEU A 23 -18.02 -2.22 -11.31
N PHE A 24 -18.24 -0.91 -11.17
CA PHE A 24 -19.51 -0.27 -11.52
C PHE A 24 -19.46 0.58 -12.78
N ALA A 25 -18.28 1.07 -13.15
CA ALA A 25 -18.10 2.03 -14.25
C ALA A 25 -17.02 1.56 -15.22
N ASN A 26 -16.91 0.24 -15.45
CA ASN A 26 -15.92 -0.31 -16.35
C ASN A 26 -16.32 -0.04 -17.82
N PRO A 27 -15.65 0.86 -18.55
CA PRO A 27 -16.01 1.15 -19.94
C PRO A 27 -15.63 0.02 -20.90
N TYR A 28 -14.85 -0.95 -20.42
CA TYR A 28 -14.34 -2.08 -21.21
C TYR A 28 -15.18 -3.35 -21.05
N SER A 29 -16.23 -3.32 -20.23
CA SER A 29 -17.16 -4.45 -20.07
C SER A 29 -18.59 -3.95 -20.21
N SER A 30 -19.34 -4.52 -21.16
CA SER A 30 -20.78 -4.35 -21.27
C SER A 30 -21.56 -5.29 -20.33
N VAL A 31 -20.87 -6.22 -19.67
CA VAL A 31 -21.47 -7.19 -18.76
C VAL A 31 -21.28 -6.73 -17.31
N PRO A 32 -22.35 -6.74 -16.49
CA PRO A 32 -22.25 -6.45 -15.05
C PRO A 32 -21.25 -7.39 -14.36
N ALA A 33 -20.55 -6.87 -13.36
CA ALA A 33 -19.62 -7.69 -12.58
C ALA A 33 -20.35 -8.83 -11.86
N ASN A 34 -19.90 -10.07 -12.10
CA ASN A 34 -20.40 -11.25 -11.39
C ASN A 34 -19.96 -11.21 -9.91
N HIS A 35 -20.73 -11.82 -9.02
CA HIS A 35 -20.39 -12.00 -7.60
C HIS A 35 -18.98 -12.55 -7.39
N THR A 36 -18.57 -13.54 -8.20
CA THR A 36 -17.22 -14.12 -8.13
C THR A 36 -16.11 -13.13 -8.48
N THR A 37 -16.38 -12.19 -9.39
CA THR A 37 -15.44 -11.11 -9.75
C THR A 37 -15.34 -10.10 -8.63
N ILE A 38 -16.46 -9.71 -8.02
CA ILE A 38 -16.50 -8.77 -6.89
C ILE A 38 -15.69 -9.32 -5.72
N GLU A 39 -15.90 -10.59 -5.35
CA GLU A 39 -15.18 -11.23 -4.25
C GLU A 39 -13.67 -11.31 -4.50
N ARG A 40 -13.26 -11.76 -5.70
CA ARG A 40 -11.84 -11.87 -6.05
C ARG A 40 -11.17 -10.50 -6.09
N MET A 41 -11.77 -9.51 -6.75
CA MET A 41 -11.20 -8.17 -6.81
C MET A 41 -11.20 -7.51 -5.42
N GLY A 42 -12.23 -7.75 -4.60
CA GLY A 42 -12.27 -7.31 -3.22
C GLY A 42 -11.11 -7.88 -2.40
N LEU A 43 -10.83 -9.17 -2.53
CA LEU A 43 -9.76 -9.83 -1.78
C LEU A 43 -8.35 -9.39 -2.22
N PHE A 44 -8.15 -9.12 -3.51
CA PHE A 44 -6.81 -8.85 -4.05
C PHE A 44 -6.50 -7.38 -4.33
N LEU A 45 -7.50 -6.49 -4.34
CA LEU A 45 -7.30 -5.04 -4.52
C LEU A 45 -7.81 -4.24 -3.32
N LEU A 46 -9.04 -4.51 -2.86
CA LEU A 46 -9.65 -3.74 -1.77
C LEU A 46 -9.03 -4.10 -0.42
N ALA A 47 -8.88 -5.39 -0.10
CA ALA A 47 -8.29 -5.84 1.15
C ALA A 47 -6.85 -5.34 1.37
N PRO A 48 -5.92 -5.45 0.39
CA PRO A 48 -4.59 -4.86 0.55
C PRO A 48 -4.62 -3.33 0.60
N ALA A 49 -5.54 -2.63 -0.09
CA ALA A 49 -5.68 -1.18 0.04
C ALA A 49 -6.12 -0.77 1.46
N CYS A 50 -7.05 -1.50 2.06
CA CYS A 50 -7.45 -1.31 3.46
C CYS A 50 -6.28 -1.62 4.41
N ALA A 51 -5.51 -2.67 4.16
CA ALA A 51 -4.33 -3.01 4.94
C ALA A 51 -3.24 -1.93 4.84
N ALA A 52 -3.03 -1.35 3.65
CA ALA A 52 -2.09 -0.25 3.44
C ALA A 52 -2.54 1.04 4.16
N LEU A 53 -3.85 1.33 4.16
CA LEU A 53 -4.42 2.44 4.91
C LEU A 53 -4.19 2.26 6.42
N LEU A 54 -4.52 1.08 6.95
CA LEU A 54 -4.29 0.74 8.36
C LEU A 54 -2.81 0.76 8.73
N GLY A 55 -1.94 0.26 7.84
CA GLY A 55 -0.48 0.29 8.00
C GLY A 55 0.06 1.72 8.06
N THR A 56 -0.49 2.62 7.24
CA THR A 56 -0.15 4.05 7.25
C THR A 56 -0.59 4.72 8.55
N LEU A 57 -1.79 4.42 9.03
CA LEU A 57 -2.32 4.94 10.30
C LEU A 57 -1.54 4.44 11.52
N ARG A 58 -1.23 3.14 11.56
CA ARG A 58 -0.45 2.50 12.62
C ARG A 58 1.07 2.70 12.49
N LYS A 59 1.54 3.39 11.45
CA LYS A 59 2.98 3.54 11.14
C LYS A 59 3.71 2.19 11.15
N SER A 60 3.07 1.14 10.63
CA SER A 60 3.68 -0.19 10.52
C SER A 60 4.16 -0.44 9.08
N HIS A 61 5.49 -0.47 8.90
CA HIS A 61 6.09 -0.75 7.59
C HIS A 61 5.81 -2.19 7.12
N VAL A 62 5.68 -3.14 8.06
CA VAL A 62 5.39 -4.54 7.75
C VAL A 62 4.01 -4.68 7.09
N LEU A 63 3.00 -3.99 7.61
CA LEU A 63 1.64 -4.00 7.03
C LEU A 63 1.61 -3.43 5.60
N LEU A 64 2.37 -2.36 5.35
CA LEU A 64 2.51 -1.77 4.01
C LEU A 64 3.21 -2.71 3.02
N LEU A 65 4.25 -3.42 3.47
CA LEU A 65 4.95 -4.42 2.64
C LEU A 65 4.08 -5.64 2.35
N ILE A 66 3.33 -6.14 3.35
CA ILE A 66 2.38 -7.24 3.14
C ILE A 66 1.31 -6.82 2.12
N ALA A 67 0.73 -5.62 2.27
CA ALA A 67 -0.24 -5.09 1.32
C ALA A 67 0.34 -4.99 -0.10
N PHE A 68 1.60 -4.57 -0.22
CA PHE A 68 2.32 -4.55 -1.50
C PHE A 68 2.43 -5.95 -2.12
N PHE A 69 3.02 -6.92 -1.42
CA PHE A 69 3.19 -8.28 -1.95
C PHE A 69 1.88 -8.97 -2.27
N TRP A 70 0.82 -8.67 -1.51
CA TRP A 70 -0.52 -9.18 -1.77
C TRP A 70 -1.12 -8.60 -3.06
N ALA A 71 -1.05 -7.27 -3.23
CA ALA A 71 -1.61 -6.61 -4.42
C ALA A 71 -0.74 -6.76 -5.68
N PHE A 72 0.56 -7.02 -5.53
CA PHE A 72 1.54 -6.96 -6.62
C PHE A 72 1.23 -7.87 -7.83
N PRO A 73 0.89 -9.17 -7.67
CA PRO A 73 0.64 -10.05 -8.81
C PRO A 73 -0.52 -9.57 -9.68
N LEU A 74 -1.60 -9.13 -9.03
CA LEU A 74 -2.80 -8.64 -9.72
C LEU A 74 -2.58 -7.25 -10.32
N SER A 75 -1.86 -6.39 -9.62
CA SER A 75 -1.48 -5.07 -10.13
C SER A 75 -0.65 -5.18 -11.40
N LEU A 76 0.30 -6.13 -11.44
CA LEU A 76 1.14 -6.40 -12.60
C LEU A 76 0.32 -6.96 -13.78
N TYR A 77 -0.64 -7.85 -13.49
CA TYR A 77 -1.58 -8.33 -14.50
C TYR A 77 -2.35 -7.16 -15.14
N LEU A 78 -2.87 -6.24 -14.33
CA LEU A 78 -3.66 -5.09 -14.78
C LEU A 78 -2.87 -4.05 -15.59
N VAL A 79 -1.53 -4.01 -15.51
CA VAL A 79 -0.70 -3.13 -16.35
C VAL A 79 -0.82 -3.48 -17.84
N ASN A 80 -1.11 -4.76 -18.16
CA ASN A 80 -1.30 -5.20 -19.55
C ASN A 80 -2.70 -4.85 -20.11
N PHE A 81 -3.59 -4.34 -19.25
CA PHE A 81 -4.95 -3.91 -19.62
C PHE A 81 -5.01 -2.38 -19.74
N PRO A 82 -6.05 -1.80 -20.36
CA PRO A 82 -6.15 -0.38 -20.67
C PRO A 82 -5.71 0.58 -19.55
N SER A 83 -5.17 1.72 -19.99
CA SER A 83 -4.31 2.64 -19.22
C SER A 83 -4.82 3.06 -17.84
N ILE A 84 -6.14 3.13 -17.62
CA ILE A 84 -6.69 3.55 -16.33
C ILE A 84 -6.41 2.54 -15.20
N PHE A 85 -6.29 1.25 -15.54
CA PHE A 85 -5.97 0.21 -14.55
C PHE A 85 -4.48 0.15 -14.20
N MET A 86 -3.61 0.81 -14.97
CA MET A 86 -2.22 1.05 -14.58
C MET A 86 -2.11 1.87 -13.28
N LEU A 87 -3.15 2.64 -12.93
CA LEU A 87 -3.20 3.38 -11.67
C LEU A 87 -3.21 2.46 -10.44
N PHE A 88 -3.68 1.22 -10.55
CA PHE A 88 -3.53 0.23 -9.47
C PHE A 88 -2.07 -0.11 -9.21
N PHE A 89 -1.27 -0.24 -10.26
CA PHE A 89 0.16 -0.46 -10.14
C PHE A 89 0.86 0.77 -9.55
N VAL A 90 0.47 1.98 -9.95
CA VAL A 90 0.99 3.23 -9.35
C VAL A 90 0.66 3.29 -7.84
N SER A 91 -0.56 2.95 -7.44
CA SER A 91 -0.94 2.85 -6.02
C SER A 91 -0.13 1.79 -5.28
N CYS A 92 0.09 0.63 -5.90
CA CYS A 92 0.92 -0.46 -5.35
C CYS A 92 2.36 0.01 -5.11
N MET A 93 2.97 0.72 -6.07
CA MET A 93 4.27 1.37 -5.89
C MET A 93 4.26 2.42 -4.77
N GLY A 94 3.16 3.16 -4.62
CA GLY A 94 2.94 4.07 -3.50
C GLY A 94 3.07 3.39 -2.14
N TYR A 95 2.49 2.19 -1.97
CA TYR A 95 2.61 1.39 -0.75
C TYR A 95 4.06 0.97 -0.47
N LEU A 96 4.78 0.53 -1.52
CA LEU A 96 6.18 0.14 -1.41
C LEU A 96 7.05 1.32 -0.97
N ILE A 97 6.89 2.49 -1.60
CA ILE A 97 7.67 3.69 -1.27
C ILE A 97 7.37 4.15 0.16
N ALA A 98 6.10 4.14 0.57
CA ALA A 98 5.70 4.49 1.93
C ALA A 98 6.28 3.50 2.97
N GLY A 99 6.23 2.19 2.67
CA GLY A 99 6.78 1.13 3.51
C GLY A 99 8.30 1.24 3.69
N ILE A 100 9.05 1.42 2.60
CA ILE A 100 10.52 1.57 2.63
C ILE A 100 10.93 2.80 3.45
N ARG A 101 10.27 3.95 3.23
CA ARG A 101 10.59 5.17 3.99
C ARG A 101 10.33 5.02 5.48
N LEU A 102 9.26 4.31 5.84
CA LEU A 102 8.90 4.05 7.22
C LEU A 102 9.86 3.06 7.89
N ARG A 103 10.30 2.02 7.17
CA ARG A 103 11.34 1.09 7.64
C ARG A 103 12.65 1.82 7.97
N ASN A 104 13.11 2.70 7.08
CA ASN A 104 14.35 3.46 7.27
C ASN A 104 14.29 4.35 8.53
N ARG A 105 13.11 4.89 8.87
CA ARG A 105 12.89 5.68 10.09
C ARG A 105 12.97 4.84 11.35
N HIS A 106 12.35 3.66 11.36
CA HIS A 106 12.43 2.75 12.51
C HIS A 106 13.85 2.25 12.75
N GLY A 107 14.61 1.97 11.68
CA GLY A 107 16.02 1.60 11.80
C GLY A 107 16.90 2.73 12.36
N ALA A 108 16.64 3.98 11.97
CA ALA A 108 17.37 5.14 12.49
C ALA A 108 17.08 5.40 13.99
N LEU A 109 15.83 5.24 14.43
CA LEU A 109 15.46 5.40 15.85
C LEU A 109 16.11 4.32 16.71
N LYS A 110 16.04 3.04 16.30
CA LYS A 110 16.65 1.93 17.04
C LYS A 110 18.16 2.10 17.22
N ARG A 111 18.85 2.63 16.20
CA ARG A 111 20.29 2.89 16.27
C ARG A 111 20.63 3.99 17.28
N ASN A 112 19.84 5.07 17.33
CA ASN A 112 20.06 6.15 18.29
C ASN A 112 19.80 5.69 19.74
N ASP A 113 18.82 4.82 19.95
CA ASP A 113 18.55 4.24 21.27
C ASP A 113 19.72 3.34 21.73
N GLU A 114 20.23 2.49 20.84
CA GLU A 114 21.41 1.64 21.11
C GLU A 114 22.68 2.49 21.38
N GLU A 115 22.87 3.60 20.67
CA GLU A 115 24.00 4.52 20.88
C GLU A 115 23.89 5.24 22.24
N SER A 116 22.69 5.63 22.67
CA SER A 116 22.45 6.23 23.99
C SER A 116 22.75 5.24 25.12
N ASP A 117 22.25 4.01 25.03
CA ASP A 117 22.49 2.96 26.04
C ASP A 117 23.99 2.67 26.20
N HIS A 118 24.74 2.68 25.09
CA HIS A 118 26.17 2.39 25.10
C HIS A 118 27.00 3.54 25.70
N VAL A 119 26.59 4.79 25.52
CA VAL A 119 27.23 5.96 26.17
C VAL A 119 26.99 5.95 27.67
N ASP A 120 25.79 5.59 28.12
CA ASP A 120 25.46 5.50 29.55
C ASP A 120 26.25 4.39 30.28
N GLU A 121 26.63 3.32 29.57
CA GLU A 121 27.49 2.26 30.11
C GLU A 121 28.95 2.70 30.30
N ILE A 122 29.48 3.56 29.40
CA ILE A 122 30.88 4.04 29.46
C ILE A 122 31.09 5.04 30.62
N ILE A 123 30.06 5.78 31.01
CA ILE A 123 30.15 6.85 32.03
C ILE A 123 30.04 6.28 33.46
N LYS A 124 29.61 5.03 33.63
CA LYS A 124 29.55 4.33 34.93
C LYS A 124 30.90 3.75 35.37
#